data_AF-A0A4Z1GIY5-F1
#
_entry.id   AF-A0A4Z1GIY5-F1
#
_cell.length_a   1.000
_cell.length_b   1.000
_cell.length_c   1.000
_cell.angle_alpha   90.00
_cell.angle_beta   90.00
_cell.angle_gamma   90.00
#
_symmetry.space_group_name_H-M   'P 1'
#
loop_
_entity.id
_entity.type
_entity.pdbx_description
1 polymer ?
#
loop_
_entity_poly.entity_id
_entity_poly.type
_entity_poly.pdbx_seq_one_letter_code
_entity_poly.pdbx_strand_id
1 'polypeptide(L)'
;MSTSENKPILYSMNGAQPPTADLYTDTEFVRSYIFDLVSEGKHIIVLMHSYGGQVGTNALTEFSVSTRKAQGLSGGVVHLLYISTFMMLEGESVMDNVRLFGHEELIPVVLTIAEDGTHVRSDPRTLLIGSNPDDKVTEAEIEEYISNLSRGNGNAMYQPLKDRAAWRDIETGYVVTKMDMTVFWDF
;
A
#
# COMPACT_ATOMS: atom_id res chain seq x y z
N MET A 1 -4.94 -24.90 17.18
CA MET A 1 -5.85 -24.05 16.38
C MET A 1 -5.30 -22.65 16.48
N SER A 2 -4.54 -22.21 15.48
CA SER A 2 -4.06 -20.83 15.40
C SER A 2 -5.29 -19.96 15.18
N THR A 3 -5.56 -19.07 16.12
CA THR A 3 -6.52 -17.99 15.93
C THR A 3 -6.00 -17.16 14.77
N SER A 4 -6.69 -17.19 13.64
CA SER A 4 -6.55 -16.15 12.62
C SER A 4 -6.91 -14.84 13.30
N GLU A 5 -5.92 -14.17 13.88
CA GLU A 5 -6.07 -12.77 14.26
C GLU A 5 -6.60 -12.06 13.02
N ASN A 6 -7.74 -11.40 13.17
CA ASN A 6 -8.34 -10.56 12.15
C ASN A 6 -7.29 -9.48 11.83
N LYS A 7 -6.40 -9.76 10.89
CA LYS A 7 -5.43 -8.78 10.40
C LYS A 7 -6.27 -7.64 9.86
N PRO A 8 -6.16 -6.42 10.40
CA PRO A 8 -6.98 -5.34 9.92
C PRO A 8 -6.67 -5.11 8.44
N ILE A 9 -7.72 -5.10 7.65
CA ILE A 9 -7.67 -4.84 6.22
C ILE A 9 -7.87 -3.34 6.04
N LEU A 10 -7.15 -2.72 5.09
CA LEU A 10 -7.46 -1.37 4.64
C LEU A 10 -8.95 -1.29 4.28
N TYR A 11 -9.66 -0.31 4.81
CA TYR A 11 -11.11 -0.23 4.66
C TYR A 11 -11.54 -0.06 3.20
N SER A 12 -10.72 0.55 2.35
CA SER A 12 -10.96 0.62 0.90
C SER A 12 -10.90 -0.75 0.20
N MET A 13 -10.42 -1.81 0.86
CA MET A 13 -10.26 -3.18 0.34
C MET A 13 -11.27 -4.16 0.96
N ASN A 14 -12.42 -3.66 1.42
CA ASN A 14 -13.45 -4.44 2.12
C ASN A 14 -14.48 -5.15 1.20
N GLY A 15 -14.35 -5.02 -0.12
CA GLY A 15 -15.25 -5.63 -1.10
C GLY A 15 -16.64 -5.00 -1.22
N ALA A 16 -16.92 -3.88 -0.55
CA ALA A 16 -18.21 -3.21 -0.64
C ALA A 16 -18.49 -2.66 -2.06
N GLN A 17 -19.73 -2.83 -2.51
CA GLN A 17 -20.25 -2.34 -3.79
C GLN A 17 -21.61 -1.69 -3.56
N PRO A 18 -21.75 -0.35 -3.65
CA PRO A 18 -20.69 0.61 -4.01
C PRO A 18 -19.63 0.77 -2.89
N PRO A 19 -18.47 1.39 -3.20
CA PRO A 19 -17.43 1.67 -2.22
C PRO A 19 -17.92 2.47 -1.00
N THR A 20 -17.47 2.09 0.20
CA THR A 20 -17.84 2.76 1.46
C THR A 20 -16.66 3.43 2.18
N ALA A 21 -15.45 3.27 1.63
CA ALA A 21 -14.19 3.70 2.22
C ALA A 21 -13.23 4.12 1.11
N ASP A 22 -12.26 4.95 1.46
CA ASP A 22 -11.38 5.64 0.55
C ASP A 22 -9.96 5.80 1.15
N LEU A 23 -9.06 6.51 0.45
CA LEU A 23 -7.70 6.76 0.92
C LEU A 23 -7.66 7.37 2.32
N TYR A 24 -8.55 8.32 2.60
CA TYR A 24 -8.52 9.06 3.86
C TYR A 24 -9.01 8.21 5.02
N THR A 25 -9.98 7.32 4.78
CA THR A 25 -10.36 6.32 5.78
C THR A 25 -9.22 5.34 6.09
N ASP A 26 -8.47 4.90 5.08
CA ASP A 26 -7.28 4.05 5.26
C ASP A 26 -6.17 4.79 6.00
N THR A 27 -5.96 6.06 5.65
CA THR A 27 -4.96 6.95 6.26
C THR A 27 -5.23 7.08 7.75
N GLU A 28 -6.46 7.39 8.13
CA GLU A 28 -6.83 7.57 9.53
C GLU A 28 -6.73 6.26 10.31
N PHE A 29 -7.13 5.15 9.70
CA PHE A 29 -6.97 3.82 10.29
C PHE A 29 -5.50 3.51 10.60
N VAL A 30 -4.60 3.68 9.63
CA VAL A 30 -3.15 3.44 9.82
C VAL A 30 -2.57 4.42 10.82
N ARG A 31 -2.96 5.70 10.77
CA ARG A 31 -2.51 6.75 11.68
C ARG A 31 -2.86 6.41 13.13
N SER A 32 -4.11 6.03 13.39
CA SER A 32 -4.56 5.61 14.73
C SER A 32 -3.78 4.40 15.22
N TYR A 33 -3.61 3.38 14.38
CA TYR A 33 -2.91 2.16 14.75
C TYR A 33 -1.43 2.43 15.10
N ILE A 34 -0.75 3.26 14.30
CA ILE A 34 0.64 3.62 14.56
C ILE A 34 0.76 4.53 15.78
N PHE A 35 -0.17 5.47 15.97
CA PHE A 35 -0.22 6.33 17.16
C PHE A 35 -0.23 5.51 18.46
N ASP A 36 -1.06 4.47 18.54
CA ASP A 36 -1.13 3.60 19.72
C ASP A 36 0.22 2.92 19.99
N LEU A 37 0.82 2.32 18.96
CA LEU A 37 2.10 1.63 19.09
C LEU A 37 3.24 2.57 19.52
N VAL A 38 3.34 3.75 18.92
CA VAL A 38 4.42 4.70 19.29
C VAL A 38 4.16 5.35 20.66
N SER A 39 2.90 5.47 21.10
CA SER A 39 2.54 5.95 22.43
C SER A 39 2.94 4.97 23.54
N GLU A 40 3.02 3.67 23.21
CA GLU A 40 3.65 2.66 24.07
C GLU A 40 5.20 2.73 24.06
N GLY A 41 5.79 3.69 23.35
CA GLY A 41 7.24 3.87 23.24
C GLY A 41 7.92 2.93 22.24
N LYS A 42 7.15 2.25 21.38
CA LYS A 42 7.71 1.32 20.37
C LYS A 42 8.43 2.06 19.26
N HIS A 43 9.46 1.41 18.73
CA HIS A 43 10.20 1.83 17.53
C HIS A 43 9.81 0.89 16.38
N ILE A 44 9.30 1.45 15.28
CA ILE A 44 8.55 0.68 14.28
C ILE A 44 9.19 0.86 12.90
N ILE A 45 9.36 -0.24 12.17
CA ILE A 45 9.63 -0.23 10.73
C ILE A 45 8.30 -0.49 10.03
N VAL A 46 7.93 0.36 9.06
CA VAL A 46 6.69 0.18 8.29
C VAL A 46 7.02 -0.30 6.89
N LEU A 47 6.47 -1.45 6.51
CA LEU A 47 6.60 -2.04 5.17
C LEU A 47 5.36 -1.63 4.36
N MET A 48 5.57 -0.98 3.23
CA MET A 48 4.51 -0.45 2.38
C MET A 48 4.61 -1.06 1.00
N HIS A 49 3.61 -1.88 0.67
CA HIS A 49 3.56 -2.61 -0.59
C HIS A 49 2.43 -2.08 -1.49
N SER A 50 2.72 -1.87 -2.78
CA SER A 50 1.73 -1.42 -3.77
C SER A 50 0.94 -0.20 -3.27
N TYR A 51 -0.40 -0.21 -3.33
CA TYR A 51 -1.26 0.85 -2.81
C TYR A 51 -0.95 1.27 -1.36
N GLY A 52 -0.40 0.36 -0.53
CA GLY A 52 0.06 0.68 0.82
C GLY A 52 1.14 1.77 0.88
N GLY A 53 1.89 2.00 -0.20
CA GLY A 53 2.80 3.14 -0.33
C GLY A 53 2.08 4.48 -0.31
N GLN A 54 0.90 4.58 -0.95
CA GLN A 54 0.06 5.78 -0.89
C GLN A 54 -0.44 6.02 0.53
N VAL A 55 -1.06 4.99 1.12
CA VAL A 55 -1.66 5.06 2.45
C VAL A 55 -0.60 5.43 3.49
N GLY A 56 0.52 4.72 3.53
CA GLY A 56 1.57 4.98 4.51
C GLY A 56 2.28 6.31 4.30
N THR A 57 2.51 6.74 3.06
CA THR A 57 3.09 8.07 2.79
C THR A 57 2.17 9.19 3.29
N ASN A 58 0.85 9.02 3.19
CA ASN A 58 -0.13 9.98 3.68
C ASN A 58 -0.28 9.95 5.22
N ALA A 59 -0.09 8.77 5.84
CA ALA A 59 -0.45 8.56 7.25
C ALA A 59 0.67 8.90 8.24
N LEU A 60 1.94 8.81 7.85
CA LEU A 60 3.04 8.59 8.80
C LEU A 60 3.90 9.81 9.16
N THR A 61 3.65 10.96 8.57
CA THR A 61 4.51 12.16 8.61
C THR A 61 4.89 12.62 10.02
N GLU A 62 3.98 12.52 10.98
CA GLU A 62 4.21 13.02 12.34
C GLU A 62 4.86 12.01 13.29
N PHE A 63 5.10 10.77 12.82
CA PHE A 63 5.53 9.68 13.69
C PHE A 63 7.02 9.40 13.69
N SER A 64 7.84 10.16 12.96
CA SER A 64 9.29 9.94 12.99
C SER A 64 9.85 10.02 14.41
N VAL A 65 10.88 9.21 14.70
CA VAL A 65 11.55 9.24 16.01
C VAL A 65 12.11 10.63 16.32
N SER A 66 12.64 11.34 15.32
CA SER A 66 13.17 12.70 15.50
C SER A 66 12.08 13.70 15.85
N THR A 67 10.94 13.67 15.14
CA THR A 67 9.78 14.53 15.40
C THR A 67 9.22 14.30 16.80
N ARG A 68 9.01 13.04 17.18
CA ARG A 68 8.50 12.68 18.52
C ARG A 68 9.46 13.07 19.63
N LYS A 69 10.77 12.81 19.45
CA LYS A 69 11.81 13.20 20.41
C LYS A 69 11.85 14.71 20.63
N ALA A 70 11.68 15.51 19.58
CA ALA A 70 11.62 16.97 19.69
C ALA A 70 10.42 17.46 20.53
N GLN A 71 9.36 16.66 20.62
CA GLN A 71 8.18 16.91 21.45
C GLN A 71 8.30 16.29 22.87
N GLY A 72 9.43 15.68 23.22
CA GLY A 72 9.62 14.99 24.49
C GLY A 72 8.90 13.63 24.59
N LEU A 73 8.46 13.07 23.45
CA LEU A 73 7.78 11.79 23.38
C LEU A 73 8.77 10.66 23.05
N SER A 74 8.53 9.46 23.58
CA SER A 74 9.27 8.25 23.25
C SER A 74 8.66 7.51 22.05
N GLY A 75 9.43 6.55 21.50
CA GLY A 75 9.01 5.75 20.35
C GLY A 75 8.95 6.54 19.03
N GLY A 76 8.54 5.86 17.97
CA GLY A 76 8.37 6.45 16.64
C GLY A 76 8.65 5.46 15.51
N VAL A 77 8.30 5.88 14.30
CA VAL A 77 8.67 5.18 13.08
C VAL A 77 10.14 5.47 12.79
N VAL A 78 10.94 4.41 12.76
CA VAL A 78 12.39 4.48 12.49
C VAL A 78 12.68 4.42 11.00
N HIS A 79 11.87 3.70 10.22
CA HIS A 79 12.15 3.46 8.82
C HIS A 79 10.88 3.13 8.02
N LEU A 80 10.83 3.61 6.79
CA LEU A 80 9.81 3.29 5.79
C LEU A 80 10.42 2.42 4.70
N LEU A 81 9.96 1.18 4.55
CA LEU A 81 10.40 0.29 3.49
C LEU A 81 9.33 0.23 2.39
N TYR A 82 9.60 0.86 1.25
CA TYR A 82 8.76 0.82 0.06
C TYR A 82 9.05 -0.45 -0.73
N ILE A 83 8.01 -1.17 -1.16
CA ILE A 83 8.12 -2.41 -1.93
C ILE A 83 7.11 -2.34 -3.08
N SER A 84 7.56 -2.43 -4.33
CA SER A 84 6.64 -2.44 -5.49
C SER A 84 5.62 -1.29 -5.46
N THR A 85 6.06 -0.06 -5.23
CA THR A 85 5.16 1.10 -5.04
C THR A 85 5.83 2.41 -5.41
N PHE A 86 5.09 3.51 -5.40
CA PHE A 86 5.59 4.85 -5.71
C PHE A 86 5.91 5.64 -4.43
N MET A 87 7.06 6.32 -4.41
CA MET A 87 7.39 7.32 -3.40
C MET A 87 6.85 8.68 -3.84
N MET A 88 5.56 8.90 -3.61
CA MET A 88 4.82 10.03 -4.20
C MET A 88 5.09 11.35 -3.50
N LEU A 89 5.00 12.44 -4.27
CA LEU A 89 5.03 13.81 -3.75
C LEU A 89 3.68 14.22 -3.17
N GLU A 90 3.67 15.28 -2.37
CA GLU A 90 2.44 15.91 -1.91
C GLU A 90 1.52 16.29 -3.07
N GLY A 91 0.22 16.03 -2.92
CA GLY A 91 -0.76 16.30 -3.96
C GLY A 91 -0.82 15.26 -5.09
N GLU A 92 0.05 14.26 -5.10
CA GLU A 92 0.01 13.16 -6.08
C GLU A 92 -0.81 11.96 -5.58
N SER A 93 -1.21 11.11 -6.52
CA SER A 93 -1.83 9.82 -6.29
C SER A 93 -1.10 8.71 -7.05
N VAL A 94 -1.41 7.43 -6.75
CA VAL A 94 -0.84 6.28 -7.48
C VAL A 94 -1.12 6.43 -8.98
N MET A 95 -2.33 6.86 -9.35
CA MET A 95 -2.71 6.98 -10.75
C MET A 95 -2.01 8.14 -11.47
N ASP A 96 -1.66 9.21 -10.75
CA ASP A 96 -0.82 10.27 -11.34
C ASP A 96 0.57 9.76 -11.67
N ASN A 97 1.14 8.91 -10.82
CA ASN A 97 2.43 8.28 -11.07
C ASN A 97 2.35 7.25 -12.20
N VAL A 98 1.31 6.41 -12.25
CA VAL A 98 1.05 5.50 -13.39
C VAL A 98 1.01 6.28 -14.71
N ARG A 99 0.34 7.44 -14.74
CA ARG A 99 0.31 8.31 -15.93
C ARG A 99 1.67 8.93 -16.24
N LEU A 100 2.38 9.43 -15.23
CA LEU A 100 3.70 10.05 -15.36
C LEU A 100 4.70 9.10 -16.03
N PHE A 101 4.66 7.81 -15.67
CA PHE A 101 5.51 6.78 -16.25
C PHE A 101 4.96 6.16 -17.55
N GLY A 102 3.86 6.69 -18.11
CA GLY A 102 3.34 6.25 -19.41
C GLY A 102 2.60 4.90 -19.39
N HIS A 103 2.13 4.46 -18.21
CA HIS A 103 1.49 3.15 -18.02
C HIS A 103 -0.03 3.19 -17.96
N GLU A 104 -0.66 4.34 -18.23
CA GLU A 104 -2.12 4.49 -18.14
C GLU A 104 -2.88 3.52 -19.08
N GLU A 105 -2.35 3.26 -20.28
CA GLU A 105 -2.91 2.32 -21.26
C GLU A 105 -2.93 0.86 -20.76
N LEU A 106 -2.12 0.52 -19.75
CA LEU A 106 -2.02 -0.84 -19.18
C LEU A 106 -3.06 -1.10 -18.08
N ILE A 107 -3.73 -0.07 -17.56
CA ILE A 107 -4.75 -0.20 -16.51
C ILE A 107 -5.81 -1.25 -16.85
N PRO A 108 -6.47 -1.25 -18.04
CA PRO A 108 -7.48 -2.26 -18.37
C PRO A 108 -6.91 -3.67 -18.53
N VAL A 109 -5.60 -3.81 -18.74
CA VAL A 109 -4.91 -5.11 -18.77
C VAL A 109 -4.73 -5.64 -17.35
N VAL A 110 -4.38 -4.77 -16.40
CA VAL A 110 -4.06 -5.13 -15.02
C VAL A 110 -5.31 -5.25 -14.14
N LEU A 111 -6.32 -4.42 -14.40
CA LEU A 111 -7.52 -4.27 -13.58
C LEU A 111 -8.79 -4.46 -14.39
N THR A 112 -9.74 -5.18 -13.80
CA THR A 112 -11.14 -5.18 -14.24
C THR A 112 -11.90 -4.22 -13.34
N ILE A 113 -12.29 -3.07 -13.87
CA ILE A 113 -12.97 -1.98 -13.17
C ILE A 113 -14.48 -2.09 -13.41
N ALA A 114 -15.27 -2.09 -12.34
CA ALA A 114 -16.72 -2.09 -12.38
C ALA A 114 -17.28 -0.66 -12.51
N GLU A 115 -18.57 -0.54 -12.86
CA GLU A 115 -19.25 0.76 -13.04
C GLU A 115 -19.23 1.62 -11.77
N ASP A 116 -19.24 0.99 -10.58
CA ASP A 116 -19.15 1.67 -9.29
C ASP A 116 -17.72 2.13 -8.91
N GLY A 117 -16.74 1.93 -9.80
CA GLY A 117 -15.33 2.27 -9.59
C GLY A 117 -14.55 1.27 -8.73
N THR A 118 -15.17 0.15 -8.31
CA THR A 118 -14.41 -0.94 -7.67
C THR A 118 -13.61 -1.74 -8.70
N HIS A 119 -12.54 -2.41 -8.27
CA HIS A 119 -11.71 -3.21 -9.16
C HIS A 119 -11.35 -4.57 -8.56
N VAL A 120 -11.02 -5.50 -9.46
CA VAL A 120 -10.30 -6.75 -9.18
C VAL A 120 -9.12 -6.86 -10.15
N ARG A 121 -8.18 -7.76 -9.86
CA ARG A 121 -7.08 -8.07 -10.78
C ARG A 121 -7.60 -8.94 -11.93
N SER A 122 -7.23 -8.58 -13.16
CA SER A 122 -7.69 -9.30 -14.36
C SER A 122 -7.06 -10.69 -14.48
N ASP A 123 -5.77 -10.82 -14.12
CA ASP A 123 -5.03 -12.08 -14.07
C ASP A 123 -4.07 -12.09 -12.86
N PRO A 124 -4.58 -12.34 -11.64
CA PRO A 124 -3.76 -12.27 -10.44
C PRO A 124 -2.64 -13.33 -10.41
N ARG A 125 -2.84 -14.49 -11.07
CA ARG A 125 -1.82 -15.54 -11.14
C ARG A 125 -0.58 -15.01 -11.87
N THR A 126 -0.76 -14.51 -13.09
CA THR A 126 0.37 -14.03 -13.89
C THR A 126 0.92 -12.70 -13.38
N LEU A 127 0.04 -11.76 -13.01
CA LEU A 127 0.44 -10.37 -12.75
C LEU A 127 0.91 -10.10 -11.32
N LEU A 128 0.43 -10.86 -10.32
CA LEU A 128 0.84 -10.66 -8.92
C LEU A 128 1.80 -11.71 -8.40
N ILE A 129 1.56 -12.98 -8.76
CA ILE A 129 2.39 -14.09 -8.27
C ILE A 129 3.55 -14.35 -9.23
N GLY A 130 3.29 -14.26 -10.53
CA GLY A 130 4.31 -14.47 -11.56
C GLY A 130 4.50 -15.95 -11.91
N SER A 131 5.54 -16.22 -12.70
CA SER A 131 5.83 -17.55 -13.25
C SER A 131 7.32 -17.90 -13.19
N ASN A 132 8.05 -17.33 -12.24
CA ASN A 132 9.48 -17.59 -12.12
C ASN A 132 9.74 -19.09 -11.85
N PRO A 133 10.46 -19.80 -12.73
CA PRO A 133 10.68 -21.24 -12.59
C PRO A 133 11.52 -21.62 -11.36
N ASP A 134 12.26 -20.67 -10.78
CA ASP A 134 13.03 -20.90 -9.56
C ASP A 134 12.18 -20.78 -8.28
N ASP A 135 10.97 -20.24 -8.38
CA ASP A 135 10.07 -20.10 -7.24
C ASP A 135 9.55 -21.47 -6.81
N LYS A 136 9.60 -21.72 -5.50
CA LYS A 136 9.13 -22.98 -4.89
C LYS A 136 7.67 -22.92 -4.46
N VAL A 137 6.89 -22.03 -5.07
CA VAL A 137 5.46 -21.85 -4.75
C VAL A 137 4.67 -22.97 -5.39
N THR A 138 3.90 -23.69 -4.59
CA THR A 138 3.04 -24.78 -5.04
C THR A 138 1.74 -24.26 -5.63
N GLU A 139 1.09 -25.03 -6.50
CA GLU A 139 -0.24 -24.69 -7.03
C GLU A 139 -1.26 -24.42 -5.92
N ALA A 140 -1.20 -25.15 -4.80
CA ALA A 140 -2.08 -24.93 -3.66
C ALA A 140 -1.84 -23.55 -3.01
N GLU A 141 -0.58 -23.12 -2.86
CA GLU A 141 -0.25 -21.80 -2.34
C GLU A 141 -0.69 -20.68 -3.29
N ILE A 142 -0.55 -20.89 -4.61
CA ILE A 142 -1.02 -19.93 -5.63
C ILE A 142 -2.53 -19.71 -5.48
N GLU A 143 -3.30 -20.81 -5.44
CA GLU A 143 -4.76 -20.73 -5.27
C GLU A 143 -5.14 -20.11 -3.91
N GLU A 144 -4.40 -20.42 -2.85
CA GLU A 144 -4.59 -19.78 -1.53
C GLU A 144 -4.35 -18.26 -1.61
N TYR A 145 -3.26 -17.80 -2.22
CA TYR A 145 -2.95 -16.38 -2.37
C TYR A 145 -4.02 -15.65 -3.19
N ILE A 146 -4.46 -16.23 -4.31
CA ILE A 146 -5.53 -15.66 -5.14
C ILE A 146 -6.84 -15.60 -4.36
N SER A 147 -7.19 -16.63 -3.58
CA SER A 147 -8.43 -16.67 -2.80
C SER A 147 -8.51 -15.61 -1.71
N ASN A 148 -7.37 -15.07 -1.27
CA ASN A 148 -7.29 -13.99 -0.28
C ASN A 148 -7.37 -12.58 -0.90
N LEU A 149 -7.46 -12.47 -2.22
CA LEU A 149 -7.61 -11.16 -2.89
C LEU A 149 -9.06 -10.66 -2.76
N SER A 150 -9.19 -9.43 -2.26
CA SER A 150 -10.47 -8.73 -2.17
C SER A 150 -10.64 -7.73 -3.29
N ARG A 151 -11.90 -7.49 -3.66
CA ARG A 151 -12.27 -6.32 -4.47
C ARG A 151 -11.97 -5.04 -3.69
N GLY A 152 -11.34 -4.08 -4.37
CA GLY A 152 -10.96 -2.79 -3.80
C GLY A 152 -11.67 -1.60 -4.42
N ASN A 153 -11.73 -0.48 -3.71
CA ASN A 153 -12.16 0.81 -4.26
C ASN A 153 -11.05 1.40 -5.14
N GLY A 154 -11.25 1.39 -6.47
CA GLY A 154 -10.28 1.97 -7.40
C GLY A 154 -10.15 3.49 -7.30
N ASN A 155 -11.22 4.19 -6.89
CA ASN A 155 -11.22 5.64 -6.77
C ASN A 155 -10.23 6.15 -5.71
N ALA A 156 -9.91 5.32 -4.70
CA ALA A 156 -8.92 5.67 -3.69
C ALA A 156 -7.52 5.91 -4.28
N MET A 157 -7.16 5.20 -5.36
CA MET A 157 -5.87 5.35 -6.04
C MET A 157 -5.73 6.66 -6.83
N TYR A 158 -6.84 7.40 -7.03
CA TYR A 158 -6.87 8.72 -7.65
C TYR A 158 -6.92 9.87 -6.63
N GLN A 159 -7.11 9.55 -5.34
CA GLN A 159 -7.14 10.58 -4.31
C GLN A 159 -5.72 11.04 -3.98
N PRO A 160 -5.46 12.36 -3.96
CA PRO A 160 -4.12 12.86 -3.73
C PRO A 160 -3.71 12.75 -2.26
N LEU A 161 -2.40 12.67 -2.02
CA LEU A 161 -1.83 12.89 -0.70
C LEU A 161 -2.21 14.30 -0.21
N LYS A 162 -2.82 14.38 0.99
CA LYS A 162 -3.24 15.66 1.60
C LYS A 162 -2.15 16.28 2.46
N ASP A 163 -1.40 15.42 3.12
CA ASP A 163 -0.39 15.82 4.08
C ASP A 163 1.00 15.80 3.44
N ARG A 164 1.98 16.37 4.14
CA ARG A 164 3.38 16.29 3.78
C ARG A 164 3.79 14.82 3.65
N ALA A 165 4.58 14.47 2.64
CA ALA A 165 4.93 13.08 2.37
C ALA A 165 5.88 12.53 3.45
N ALA A 166 5.51 11.40 4.06
CA ALA A 166 6.22 10.87 5.23
C ALA A 166 7.71 10.56 4.99
N TRP A 167 8.09 10.17 3.77
CA TRP A 167 9.47 9.88 3.41
C TRP A 167 10.40 11.11 3.49
N ARG A 168 9.86 12.32 3.62
CA ARG A 168 10.67 13.52 3.83
C ARG A 168 11.28 13.60 5.23
N ASP A 169 10.64 12.98 6.21
CA ASP A 169 10.99 13.14 7.64
C ASP A 169 11.41 11.82 8.30
N ILE A 170 11.20 10.69 7.61
CA ILE A 170 11.55 9.34 8.09
C ILE A 170 12.56 8.73 7.11
N GLU A 171 13.58 8.05 7.64
CA GLU A 171 14.53 7.31 6.82
C GLU A 171 13.81 6.26 5.97
N THR A 172 14.21 6.13 4.70
CA THR A 172 13.51 5.27 3.75
C THR A 172 14.43 4.34 2.99
N GLY A 173 13.88 3.19 2.63
CA GLY A 173 14.51 2.19 1.78
C GLY A 173 13.52 1.70 0.74
N TYR A 174 14.04 1.13 -0.35
CA TYR A 174 13.22 0.61 -1.44
C TYR A 174 13.65 -0.81 -1.81
N VAL A 175 12.69 -1.72 -1.92
CA VAL A 175 12.89 -3.08 -2.44
C VAL A 175 12.35 -3.15 -3.85
N VAL A 176 13.26 -3.38 -4.80
CA VAL A 176 12.90 -3.60 -6.21
C VAL A 176 12.66 -5.09 -6.45
N THR A 177 11.46 -5.41 -6.91
CA THR A 177 11.00 -6.72 -7.33
C THR A 177 11.12 -6.80 -8.85
N LYS A 178 12.22 -7.35 -9.35
CA LYS A 178 12.61 -7.27 -10.78
C LYS A 178 11.65 -7.93 -11.78
N MET A 179 10.67 -8.69 -11.29
CA MET A 179 9.65 -9.36 -12.10
C MET A 179 8.24 -8.87 -11.76
N ASP A 180 8.12 -7.72 -11.09
CA ASP A 180 6.82 -7.10 -10.81
C ASP A 180 6.15 -6.65 -12.12
N MET A 181 4.91 -7.08 -12.31
CA MET A 181 4.10 -6.79 -13.50
C MET A 181 3.00 -5.76 -13.21
N THR A 182 3.05 -5.09 -12.06
CA THR A 182 2.06 -4.10 -11.61
C THR A 182 2.65 -2.72 -11.38
N VAL A 183 3.88 -2.65 -10.88
CA VAL A 183 4.65 -1.41 -10.79
C VAL A 183 5.93 -1.62 -11.60
N PHE A 184 5.84 -1.24 -12.87
CA PHE A 184 6.93 -1.42 -13.82
C PHE A 184 8.15 -0.59 -13.44
N TRP A 185 9.32 -1.19 -13.60
CA TRP A 185 10.59 -0.54 -13.36
C TRP A 185 11.14 0.06 -14.65
N ASP A 186 10.81 1.33 -14.88
CA ASP A 186 11.27 2.11 -16.03
C ASP A 186 12.35 3.11 -15.61
N PHE A 187 13.59 2.64 -15.49
CA PHE A 187 14.77 3.49 -15.30
C PHE A 187 15.92 3.03 -16.20
#